data_AF-A0AA39U1C1-F1
#
_entry.id   AF-A0AA39U1C1-F1
#
_cell.length_a   1.000
_cell.length_b   1.000
_cell.length_c   1.000
_cell.angle_alpha   90.00
_cell.angle_beta   90.00
_cell.angle_gamma   90.00
#
_symmetry.space_group_name_H-M   'P 1'
#
loop_
_entity.id
_entity.type
_entity.pdbx_description
1 polymer ?
#
loop_
_entity_poly.entity_id
_entity_poly.type
_entity_poly.pdbx_seq_one_letter_code
_entity_poly.pdbx_strand_id
1 'polypeptide(L)'
;MFPEDTKPKSTISPCTRLQGGFIMDCATAIDWASRIRGRRLMMEDIGFVWEIIERRVQKFGSRFSFVGPVLYEEFMIVMRRLTFPSGYLGMPPEEISRFHEAEKERHVKELLKDDGLGELVFGTRLD
;
A
#
# COMPACT_ATOMS: atom_id res chain seq x y z
N MET A 1 7.48 -27.86 -35.50
CA MET A 1 7.61 -28.36 -34.11
C MET A 1 8.73 -27.53 -33.48
N PHE A 2 8.38 -26.47 -32.75
CA PHE A 2 9.38 -25.63 -32.08
C PHE A 2 9.76 -26.31 -30.77
N PRO A 3 11.05 -26.36 -30.39
CA PRO A 3 11.44 -26.95 -29.13
C PRO A 3 10.84 -26.10 -28.00
N GLU A 4 10.07 -26.75 -27.13
CA GLU A 4 9.58 -26.14 -25.90
C GLU A 4 10.78 -25.74 -25.06
N ASP A 5 10.94 -24.44 -24.88
CA ASP A 5 11.98 -23.82 -24.06
C ASP A 5 11.80 -24.34 -22.61
N THR A 6 12.62 -25.32 -22.22
CA THR A 6 12.66 -25.92 -20.87
C THR A 6 13.29 -24.94 -19.88
N LYS A 7 12.69 -23.76 -19.73
CA LYS A 7 12.88 -22.94 -18.53
C LYS A 7 11.91 -23.47 -17.49
N PRO A 8 12.36 -23.75 -16.25
CA PRO A 8 11.42 -24.00 -15.17
C PRO A 8 10.49 -22.79 -15.12
N LYS A 9 9.19 -23.01 -15.39
CA LYS A 9 8.17 -22.00 -15.09
C LYS A 9 8.32 -21.74 -13.61
N SER A 10 8.89 -20.59 -13.28
CA SER A 10 8.94 -20.09 -11.92
C SER A 10 7.55 -20.29 -11.33
N THR A 11 7.42 -21.21 -10.37
CA THR A 11 6.21 -21.44 -9.58
C THR A 11 5.89 -20.24 -8.68
N ILE A 12 6.73 -19.20 -8.73
CA ILE A 12 6.61 -17.98 -7.98
C ILE A 12 5.63 -17.05 -8.72
N SER A 13 4.55 -16.70 -8.02
CA SER A 13 3.54 -15.76 -8.52
C SER A 13 4.19 -14.42 -8.88
N PRO A 14 3.96 -13.91 -10.11
CA PRO A 14 4.49 -12.62 -10.53
C PRO A 14 3.80 -11.49 -9.75
N CYS A 15 4.60 -10.57 -9.20
CA CYS A 15 4.14 -9.35 -8.53
C CYS A 15 4.70 -8.17 -9.32
N THR A 16 3.97 -7.77 -10.36
CA THR A 16 4.50 -6.86 -11.39
C THR A 16 4.24 -5.38 -11.09
N ARG A 17 3.69 -5.06 -9.92
CA ARG A 17 3.42 -3.68 -9.52
C ARG A 17 4.27 -3.30 -8.33
N LEU A 18 4.87 -2.13 -8.42
CA LEU A 18 5.59 -1.50 -7.33
C LEU A 18 4.75 -0.33 -6.84
N GLN A 19 4.41 -0.34 -5.55
CA GLN A 19 3.64 0.70 -4.90
C GLN A 19 4.53 1.47 -3.91
N GLY A 20 4.44 2.80 -3.94
CA GLY A 20 5.12 3.69 -3.00
C GLY A 20 4.10 4.54 -2.26
N GLY A 21 4.20 4.62 -0.94
CA GLY A 21 3.19 5.28 -0.13
C GLY A 21 3.44 5.22 1.36
N PHE A 22 2.49 5.76 2.13
CA PHE A 22 2.54 5.75 3.59
C PHE A 22 1.92 4.47 4.13
N ILE A 23 2.70 3.71 4.88
CA ILE A 23 2.30 2.39 5.40
C ILE A 23 1.69 2.57 6.78
N MET A 24 0.59 1.84 7.03
CA MET A 24 -0.03 1.74 8.34
C MET A 24 -0.51 0.31 8.60
N ASP A 25 -0.64 -0.04 9.88
CA ASP A 25 -1.27 -1.29 10.29
C ASP A 25 -2.81 -1.18 10.30
N CYS A 26 -3.47 -2.33 10.46
CA CYS A 26 -4.92 -2.40 10.55
C CYS A 26 -5.52 -1.58 11.69
N ALA A 27 -4.88 -1.59 12.87
CA ALA A 27 -5.37 -0.89 14.04
C ALA A 27 -5.41 0.63 13.80
N THR A 28 -4.36 1.15 13.17
CA THR A 28 -4.23 2.55 12.76
C THR A 28 -5.28 2.91 11.71
N ALA A 29 -5.53 2.04 10.73
CA ALA A 29 -6.58 2.25 9.73
C ALA A 29 -7.98 2.31 10.38
N ILE A 30 -8.30 1.37 11.28
CA ILE A 30 -9.59 1.35 11.99
C ILE A 30 -9.74 2.60 12.87
N ASP A 31 -8.71 2.99 13.60
CA ASP A 31 -8.73 4.19 14.45
C ASP A 31 -8.95 5.45 13.61
N TRP A 32 -8.21 5.59 12.50
CA TRP A 32 -8.36 6.73 11.61
C TRP A 32 -9.76 6.81 11.00
N ALA A 33 -10.29 5.70 10.48
CA ALA A 33 -11.64 5.66 9.94
C ALA A 33 -12.71 5.96 11.01
N SER A 34 -12.49 5.51 12.25
CA SER A 34 -13.36 5.81 13.39
C SER A 34 -13.41 7.32 13.67
N ARG A 35 -12.24 7.99 13.65
CA ARG A 35 -12.13 9.44 13.82
C ARG A 35 -12.82 10.21 12.70
N ILE A 36 -12.63 9.82 11.44
CA ILE A 36 -13.31 10.43 10.29
C ILE A 36 -14.83 10.30 10.43
N ARG A 37 -15.31 9.14 10.88
CA ARG A 37 -16.75 8.85 10.96
C ARG A 37 -17.42 9.43 12.21
N GLY A 38 -16.65 9.74 13.25
CA GLY A 38 -17.17 10.17 14.55
C GLY A 38 -17.81 9.03 15.37
N ARG A 39 -17.47 7.77 15.08
CA ARG A 39 -17.91 6.60 15.85
C ARG A 39 -16.82 5.53 15.86
N ARG A 40 -16.76 4.71 16.90
CA ARG A 40 -15.84 3.58 16.96
C ARG A 40 -16.24 2.51 15.92
N LEU A 41 -15.30 2.15 15.06
CA LEU A 41 -15.38 1.02 14.13
C LEU A 41 -14.55 -0.14 14.67
N MET A 42 -14.85 -1.35 14.18
CA MET A 42 -14.18 -2.58 14.56
C MET A 42 -13.68 -3.35 13.33
N MET A 43 -12.93 -4.44 13.55
CA MET A 43 -12.43 -5.29 12.46
C MET A 43 -13.55 -5.90 11.60
N GLU A 44 -14.72 -6.16 12.19
CA GLU A 44 -15.91 -6.59 11.45
C GLU A 44 -16.40 -5.54 10.43
N ASP A 45 -16.06 -4.27 10.63
CA ASP A 45 -16.37 -3.15 9.74
C ASP A 45 -15.26 -2.91 8.69
N ILE A 46 -14.30 -3.81 8.49
CA ILE A 46 -13.10 -3.52 7.69
C ILE A 46 -13.40 -3.06 6.26
N GLY A 47 -14.48 -3.57 5.65
CA GLY A 47 -14.95 -3.09 4.34
C GLY A 47 -15.41 -1.63 4.38
N PHE A 48 -16.05 -1.22 5.47
CA PHE A 48 -16.49 0.16 5.66
C PHE A 48 -15.32 1.09 6.02
N VAL A 49 -14.36 0.60 6.83
CA VAL A 49 -13.09 1.28 7.11
C VAL A 49 -12.36 1.60 5.81
N TRP A 50 -12.26 0.61 4.92
CA TRP A 50 -11.68 0.77 3.59
C TRP A 50 -12.37 1.88 2.79
N GLU A 51 -13.70 1.86 2.68
CA GLU A 51 -14.44 2.88 1.93
C GLU A 51 -14.26 4.30 2.49
N ILE A 52 -14.26 4.44 3.81
CA ILE A 52 -14.05 5.73 4.48
C ILE A 52 -12.67 6.28 4.14
N ILE A 53 -11.64 5.46 4.28
CA ILE A 53 -10.26 5.87 4.03
C ILE A 53 -10.05 6.15 2.54
N GLU A 54 -10.51 5.27 1.66
CA GLU A 54 -10.42 5.45 0.19
C GLU A 54 -11.01 6.80 -0.23
N ARG A 55 -12.21 7.15 0.26
CA ARG A 55 -12.83 8.47 -0.01
C ARG A 55 -12.04 9.64 0.58
N ARG A 56 -11.41 9.46 1.74
CA ARG A 56 -10.56 10.49 2.35
C ARG A 56 -9.32 10.75 1.51
N VAL A 57 -8.62 9.69 1.08
CA VAL A 57 -7.34 9.79 0.35
C VAL A 57 -7.50 10.14 -1.13
N GLN A 58 -8.66 9.88 -1.73
CA GLN A 58 -8.98 10.33 -3.08
C GLN A 58 -8.89 11.85 -3.23
N LYS A 59 -9.18 12.62 -2.17
CA LYS A 59 -9.00 14.08 -2.15
C LYS A 59 -7.55 14.52 -2.34
N PHE A 60 -6.59 13.63 -2.03
CA PHE A 60 -5.16 13.85 -2.23
C PHE A 60 -4.66 13.27 -3.56
N GLY A 61 -5.57 12.83 -4.44
CA GLY A 61 -5.21 12.10 -5.66
C GLY A 61 -4.50 10.78 -5.39
N SER A 62 -4.78 10.18 -4.23
CA SER A 62 -4.14 8.95 -3.74
C SER A 62 -5.17 7.82 -3.63
N ARG A 63 -4.70 6.59 -3.41
CA ARG A 63 -5.56 5.41 -3.22
C ARG A 63 -5.19 4.66 -1.96
N PHE A 64 -6.10 3.86 -1.44
CA PHE A 64 -5.84 2.92 -0.36
C PHE A 64 -5.62 1.52 -0.95
N SER A 65 -4.60 0.82 -0.46
CA SER A 65 -4.27 -0.54 -0.90
C SER A 65 -3.95 -1.42 0.29
N PHE A 66 -4.32 -2.69 0.22
CA PHE A 66 -3.66 -3.75 1.00
C PHE A 66 -2.27 -3.92 0.41
N VAL A 67 -1.27 -4.16 1.25
CA VAL A 67 0.10 -4.43 0.81
C VAL A 67 0.68 -5.57 1.63
N GLY A 68 1.61 -6.31 1.05
CA GLY A 68 2.26 -7.42 1.72
C GLY A 68 1.54 -8.77 1.60
N PRO A 69 2.15 -9.83 2.15
CA PRO A 69 1.71 -11.21 1.92
C PRO A 69 0.51 -11.64 2.77
N VAL A 70 0.23 -10.93 3.86
CA VAL A 70 -0.83 -11.28 4.82
C VAL A 70 -1.98 -10.28 4.68
N LEU A 71 -3.19 -10.82 4.49
CA LEU A 71 -4.39 -10.01 4.38
C LEU A 71 -4.64 -9.24 5.68
N TYR A 72 -4.93 -7.94 5.54
CA TYR A 72 -5.26 -7.02 6.62
C TYR A 72 -4.14 -6.77 7.65
N GLU A 73 -2.90 -7.13 7.35
CA GLU A 73 -1.78 -6.79 8.23
C GLU A 73 -1.26 -5.38 7.95
N GLU A 74 -0.90 -5.12 6.68
CA GLU A 74 -0.41 -3.83 6.22
C GLU A 74 -1.35 -3.20 5.19
N PHE A 75 -1.54 -1.89 5.35
CA PHE A 75 -2.22 -1.04 4.41
C PHE A 75 -1.31 0.10 3.95
N MET A 76 -1.58 0.64 2.77
CA MET A 76 -0.83 1.73 2.21
C MET A 76 -1.74 2.80 1.62
N ILE A 77 -1.46 4.06 1.96
CA ILE A 77 -1.90 5.22 1.17
C ILE A 77 -0.94 5.34 -0.01
N VAL A 78 -1.36 4.83 -1.17
CA VAL A 78 -0.54 4.73 -2.36
C VAL A 78 -0.42 6.10 -3.05
N MET A 79 0.80 6.59 -3.09
CA MET A 79 1.20 7.85 -3.72
C MET A 79 1.75 7.65 -5.13
N ARG A 80 2.48 6.56 -5.34
CA ARG A 80 3.16 6.22 -6.59
C ARG A 80 2.94 4.77 -6.96
N ARG A 81 2.85 4.51 -8.26
CA ARG A 81 2.78 3.18 -8.85
C ARG A 81 3.69 3.11 -10.05
N LEU A 82 4.41 2.01 -10.18
CA LEU A 82 5.23 1.72 -11.34
C LEU A 82 5.04 0.25 -11.71
N THR A 83 5.02 -0.05 -13.00
CA THR A 83 5.13 -1.42 -13.48
C THR A 83 6.57 -1.90 -13.24
N PHE A 84 6.72 -3.02 -12.56
CA PHE A 84 8.00 -3.67 -12.28
C PHE A 84 7.95 -5.12 -12.81
N PRO A 85 8.19 -5.34 -14.11
CA PRO A 85 7.95 -6.63 -14.77
C PRO A 85 8.78 -7.80 -14.19
N SER A 86 9.91 -7.50 -13.56
CA SER A 86 10.81 -8.47 -12.93
C SER A 86 10.40 -8.88 -11.52
N GLY A 87 9.33 -8.30 -10.95
CA GLY A 87 8.90 -8.59 -9.58
C GLY A 87 8.21 -9.94 -9.41
N TYR A 88 8.47 -10.58 -8.28
CA TYR A 88 7.89 -11.85 -7.88
C TYR A 88 7.70 -11.93 -6.36
N LEU A 89 6.74 -12.74 -5.92
CA LEU A 89 6.46 -12.93 -4.50
C LEU A 89 7.70 -13.43 -3.74
N GLY A 90 8.06 -12.76 -2.65
CA GLY A 90 9.23 -13.12 -1.84
C GLY A 90 10.57 -12.63 -2.40
N MET A 91 10.56 -11.76 -3.42
CA MET A 91 11.77 -11.09 -3.90
C MET A 91 12.52 -10.39 -2.75
N PRO A 92 13.85 -10.55 -2.64
CA PRO A 92 14.65 -9.90 -1.60
C PRO A 92 14.46 -8.37 -1.60
N PRO A 93 14.26 -7.73 -0.43
CA PRO A 93 14.05 -6.28 -0.35
C PRO A 93 15.21 -5.42 -0.87
N GLU A 94 16.40 -5.99 -1.07
CA GLU A 94 17.54 -5.30 -1.69
C GLU A 94 17.43 -5.21 -3.22
N GLU A 95 16.73 -6.16 -3.86
CA GLU A 95 16.53 -6.19 -5.31
C GLU A 95 15.35 -5.31 -5.76
N ILE A 96 14.46 -4.97 -4.82
CA ILE A 96 13.31 -4.11 -5.07
C ILE A 96 13.76 -2.66 -5.13
N SER A 97 13.57 -2.03 -6.29
CA SER A 97 13.78 -0.59 -6.45
C SER A 97 12.90 0.18 -5.47
N ARG A 98 13.49 1.13 -4.72
CA ARG A 98 12.77 1.87 -3.67
C ARG A 98 12.36 3.25 -4.16
N PHE A 99 11.14 3.64 -3.83
CA PHE A 99 10.73 5.03 -3.92
C PHE A 99 11.31 5.82 -2.73
N HIS A 100 11.69 7.06 -2.99
CA HIS A 100 12.04 8.03 -1.96
C HIS A 100 10.96 9.10 -1.87
N GLU A 101 10.69 9.57 -0.66
CA GLU A 101 9.73 10.64 -0.38
C GLU A 101 10.18 11.93 -1.10
N ALA A 102 9.35 12.45 -2.01
CA ALA A 102 9.59 13.69 -2.73
C ALA A 102 8.63 14.80 -2.24
N GLU A 103 8.64 15.94 -2.92
CA GLU A 103 7.88 17.13 -2.51
C GLU A 103 6.36 16.87 -2.41
N LYS A 104 5.79 16.13 -3.37
CA LYS A 104 4.37 15.78 -3.36
C LYS A 104 4.01 14.93 -2.14
N GLU A 105 4.83 13.94 -1.81
CA GLU A 105 4.63 13.07 -0.68
C GLU A 105 4.76 13.84 0.65
N ARG A 106 5.70 14.78 0.75
CA ARG A 106 5.82 15.67 1.92
C ARG A 106 4.56 16.50 2.13
N HIS A 107 4.00 17.07 1.07
CA HIS A 107 2.76 17.85 1.18
C HIS A 107 1.59 16.98 1.70
N VAL A 108 1.46 15.75 1.18
CA VAL A 108 0.45 14.81 1.69
C VAL A 108 0.73 14.39 3.13
N LYS A 109 2.00 14.24 3.52
CA LYS A 109 2.38 13.96 4.90
C LYS A 109 1.92 15.05 5.87
N GLU A 110 2.02 16.33 5.49
CA GLU A 110 1.48 17.42 6.30
C GLU A 110 -0.04 17.32 6.44
N LEU A 111 -0.77 17.00 5.35
CA LEU A 111 -2.23 16.78 5.42
C LEU A 111 -2.60 15.57 6.30
N LEU A 112 -1.76 14.52 6.31
CA LEU A 112 -1.93 13.36 7.18
C LEU A 112 -1.63 13.69 8.65
N LYS A 113 -0.76 14.67 8.95
CA LYS A 113 -0.55 15.13 10.34
C LYS A 113 -1.81 15.73 10.94
N ASP A 114 -2.57 16.50 10.16
CA ASP A 114 -3.87 17.06 10.61
C ASP A 114 -4.86 15.94 10.96
N ASP A 115 -4.72 14.78 10.29
CA ASP A 115 -5.47 13.57 10.55
C ASP A 115 -4.82 12.67 11.63
N GLY A 116 -3.79 13.14 12.35
CA GLY A 116 -3.07 12.39 13.39
C GLY A 116 -2.26 11.21 12.88
N LEU A 117 -1.86 11.24 11.61
CA LEU A 117 -1.07 10.21 10.91
C LEU A 117 0.33 10.72 10.53
N GLY A 118 0.86 11.66 11.29
CA GLY A 118 2.16 12.30 11.02
C GLY A 118 3.37 11.37 11.09
N GLU A 119 3.24 10.27 11.83
CA GLU A 119 4.30 9.31 12.10
C GLU A 119 4.38 8.18 11.05
N LEU A 120 3.45 8.16 10.08
CA LEU A 120 3.48 7.13 9.05
C LEU A 120 4.78 7.20 8.23
N VAL A 121 5.34 6.02 8.00
CA VAL A 121 6.58 5.86 7.26
C VAL A 121 6.29 5.70 5.78
N PHE A 122 6.98 6.47 4.94
CA PHE A 122 6.95 6.28 3.50
C PHE A 122 7.75 5.04 3.13
N GLY A 123 7.13 4.11 2.44
CA GLY A 123 7.73 2.84 2.07
C GLY A 123 7.36 2.39 0.67
N THR A 124 8.01 1.32 0.23
CA THR A 124 7.78 0.66 -1.05
C THR A 124 7.35 -0.78 -0.80
N ARG A 125 6.32 -1.25 -1.52
CA ARG A 125 5.82 -2.61 -1.47
C ARG A 125 5.62 -3.15 -2.88
N LEU A 126 5.89 -4.43 -3.05
CA LEU A 126 5.61 -5.17 -4.28
C LEU A 126 4.19 -5.77 -4.17
N ASP A 127 3.44 -5.67 -5.26
CA ASP A 127 2.03 -6.08 -5.41
C ASP A 127 1.86 -6.93 -6.68
#